data_AF-A0AA90ZFW8-F1
#
_entry.id   AF-A0AA90ZFW8-F1
#
_cell.length_a   1.000
_cell.length_b   1.000
_cell.length_c   1.000
_cell.angle_alpha   90.00
_cell.angle_beta   90.00
_cell.angle_gamma   90.00
#
_symmetry.space_group_name_H-M   'P 1'
#
loop_
_entity.id
_entity.type
_entity.pdbx_description
1 polymer ?
#
loop_
_entity_poly.entity_id
_entity_poly.type
_entity_poly.pdbx_seq_one_letter_code
_entity_poly.pdbx_strand_id
1 'polypeptide(L)'
;MRRLDPRILLSALWLFILLNIIFRDIHQFVLASHIEMLLTGHYNGIEITEGLMLLGGFLVQVPIAMVLFSLLLTRRIGRPVTFLAAIVTTGTLLSSAPTDMDDTFHLVIEIVALIAILWTAWTWPENEHTAPQSDASSP
;
A
#
# COMPACT_ATOMS: atom_id res chain seq x y z
N MET A 1 14.67 -15.42 11.37
CA MET A 1 13.43 -14.67 11.04
C MET A 1 12.25 -15.61 11.22
N ARG A 2 11.19 -15.21 11.93
CA ARG A 2 9.95 -16.00 12.06
C ARG A 2 9.24 -16.06 10.70
N ARG A 3 8.67 -17.22 10.34
CA ARG A 3 7.72 -17.30 9.21
C ARG A 3 6.39 -16.72 9.66
N LEU A 4 5.96 -15.64 9.02
CA LEU A 4 4.64 -15.05 9.22
C LEU A 4 3.65 -15.64 8.22
N ASP A 5 2.38 -15.73 8.61
CA ASP A 5 1.29 -15.99 7.66
C ASP A 5 1.35 -14.91 6.55
N PRO A 6 1.36 -15.30 5.26
CA PRO A 6 1.37 -14.36 4.14
C PRO A 6 0.28 -13.28 4.24
N ARG A 7 -0.90 -13.61 4.77
CA ARG A 7 -2.01 -12.66 4.95
C ARG A 7 -1.65 -11.54 5.92
N ILE A 8 -1.06 -11.93 7.06
CA ILE A 8 -0.63 -10.99 8.10
C ILE A 8 0.52 -10.14 7.59
N LEU A 9 1.49 -10.77 6.91
CA LEU A 9 2.63 -10.05 6.34
C LEU A 9 2.20 -9.04 5.27
N LEU A 10 1.30 -9.42 4.36
CA LEU A 10 0.76 -8.51 3.35
C LEU A 10 0.00 -7.35 3.99
N SER A 11 -0.88 -7.63 4.96
CA SER A 11 -1.62 -6.59 5.69
C SER A 11 -0.67 -5.61 6.38
N ALA A 12 0.37 -6.13 7.05
CA ALA A 12 1.38 -5.31 7.71
C ALA A 12 2.21 -4.47 6.73
N LEU A 13 2.56 -5.00 5.55
CA LEU A 13 3.28 -4.26 4.51
C LEU A 13 2.42 -3.13 3.92
N TRP A 14 1.13 -3.37 3.68
CA TRP A 14 0.20 -2.32 3.24
C TRP A 14 0.03 -1.24 4.29
N LEU A 15 -0.08 -1.62 5.56
CA LEU A 15 -0.12 -0.67 6.67
C LEU A 15 1.19 0.12 6.78
N PHE A 16 2.33 -0.53 6.58
CA PHE A 16 3.64 0.12 6.58
C PHE A 16 3.74 1.17 5.47
N ILE A 17 3.31 0.87 4.24
CA ILE A 17 3.25 1.86 3.15
C ILE A 17 2.34 3.02 3.54
N LEU A 18 1.12 2.72 4.02
CA LEU A 18 0.16 3.75 4.39
C LEU A 18 0.72 4.70 5.46
N LEU A 19 1.43 4.17 6.45
CA LEU A 19 2.07 4.98 7.49
C LEU A 19 3.21 5.85 6.94
N ASN A 20 4.00 5.36 5.97
CA ASN A 20 5.05 6.16 5.33
C ASN A 20 4.43 7.32 4.51
N ILE A 21 3.38 7.04 3.74
CA ILE A 21 2.66 8.07 2.97
C ILE A 21 2.10 9.14 3.92
N ILE A 22 1.37 8.73 4.96
CA ILE A 22 0.77 9.67 5.93
C ILE A 22 1.87 10.47 6.64
N PHE A 23 2.95 9.82 7.05
CA PHE A 23 4.03 10.51 7.74
C PHE A 23 4.71 11.53 6.83
N ARG A 24 5.04 11.17 5.58
CA ARG A 24 5.58 12.10 4.58
C ARG A 24 4.66 13.29 4.40
N ASP A 25 3.37 13.06 4.14
CA ASP A 25 2.40 14.13 3.91
C ASP A 25 2.28 15.07 5.11
N ILE A 26 2.37 14.55 6.35
CA ILE A 26 2.38 15.37 7.56
C ILE A 26 3.72 16.12 7.72
N HIS A 27 4.83 15.45 7.46
CA HIS A 27 6.18 15.97 7.66
C HIS A 27 6.48 17.14 6.71
N GLN A 28 5.99 17.09 5.47
CA GLN A 28 6.13 18.17 4.49
C GLN A 28 5.52 19.51 4.94
N PHE A 29 4.53 19.53 5.85
CA PHE A 29 3.98 20.77 6.40
C PHE A 29 5.02 21.61 7.17
N VAL A 30 6.18 21.06 7.51
CA VAL A 30 7.28 21.83 8.14
C VAL A 30 7.95 22.78 7.13
N LEU A 31 7.83 22.51 5.83
CA LEU A 31 8.43 23.33 4.78
C LEU A 31 7.51 24.49 4.37
N ALA A 32 8.03 25.72 4.46
CA ALA A 32 7.30 26.92 4.04
C ALA A 32 6.88 26.87 2.57
N SER A 33 7.74 26.35 1.70
CA SER A 33 7.44 26.16 0.26
C SER A 33 6.24 25.25 0.04
N HIS A 34 6.09 24.20 0.85
CA HIS A 34 4.95 23.29 0.75
C HIS A 34 3.65 23.97 1.20
N ILE A 35 3.67 24.72 2.30
CA ILE A 35 2.50 25.50 2.76
C ILE A 35 2.08 26.53 1.70
N GLU A 36 3.03 27.25 1.09
CA GLU A 36 2.75 28.26 0.08
C GLU A 36 2.07 27.67 -1.16
N MET A 37 2.52 26.49 -1.62
CA MET A 37 1.86 25.72 -2.67
C MET A 37 0.38 25.44 -2.33
N LEU A 38 0.11 24.94 -1.12
CA LEU A 38 -1.26 24.65 -0.69
C LEU A 38 -2.13 25.92 -0.59
N LEU A 39 -1.59 27.03 -0.09
CA LEU A 39 -2.32 28.30 0.02
C LEU A 39 -2.65 28.94 -1.34
N THR A 40 -1.81 28.72 -2.35
CA THR A 40 -2.04 29.19 -3.71
C THR A 40 -2.92 28.25 -4.53
N GLY A 41 -3.33 27.11 -3.95
CA GLY A 41 -4.14 26.10 -4.62
C GLY A 41 -3.39 25.34 -5.73
N HIS A 42 -2.05 25.36 -5.72
CA HIS A 42 -1.22 24.71 -6.72
C HIS A 42 -0.21 23.77 -6.05
N TYR A 43 -0.19 22.50 -6.45
CA TYR A 43 0.78 21.53 -5.97
C TYR A 43 1.74 21.14 -7.09
N ASN A 44 3.04 21.38 -6.93
CA ASN A 44 4.06 21.11 -7.97
C ASN A 44 3.71 21.71 -9.34
N GLY A 45 3.12 22.91 -9.34
CA GLY A 45 2.69 23.61 -10.56
C GLY A 45 1.38 23.13 -11.18
N ILE A 46 0.68 22.18 -10.55
CA ILE A 46 -0.65 21.69 -10.96
C ILE A 46 -1.73 22.30 -10.06
N GLU A 47 -2.77 22.86 -10.65
CA GLU A 47 -3.93 23.37 -9.92
C GLU A 47 -4.67 22.23 -9.20
N ILE A 48 -4.92 22.40 -7.91
CA ILE A 48 -5.67 21.46 -7.07
C ILE A 48 -7.16 21.67 -7.30
N THR A 49 -7.73 20.92 -8.24
CA THR A 49 -9.18 20.93 -8.52
C THR A 49 -9.94 19.98 -7.60
N GLU A 50 -11.26 20.21 -7.43
CA GLU A 50 -12.14 19.30 -6.70
C GLU A 50 -12.11 17.86 -7.26
N GLY A 51 -12.05 17.72 -8.59
CA GLY A 51 -11.93 16.44 -9.26
C GLY A 51 -10.60 15.73 -8.96
N LEU A 52 -9.49 16.47 -8.92
CA LEU A 52 -8.18 15.92 -8.56
C LEU A 52 -8.14 15.48 -7.09
N MET A 53 -8.74 16.26 -6.19
CA MET A 53 -8.89 15.92 -4.78
C MET A 53 -9.69 14.62 -4.59
N LEU A 54 -10.82 14.50 -5.30
CA LEU A 54 -11.64 13.29 -5.26
C LEU A 54 -10.89 12.07 -5.80
N LEU A 55 -10.18 12.23 -6.92
CA LEU A 55 -9.35 11.16 -7.49
C LEU A 55 -8.26 10.71 -6.51
N GLY A 56 -7.54 11.64 -5.88
CA GLY A 56 -6.54 11.33 -4.86
C GLY A 56 -7.14 10.53 -3.70
N GLY A 57 -8.34 10.92 -3.23
CA GLY A 57 -9.09 10.18 -2.21
C GLY A 57 -9.40 8.74 -2.62
N PHE A 58 -9.85 8.50 -3.85
CA PHE A 58 -10.07 7.14 -4.37
C PHE A 58 -8.79 6.32 -4.47
N LEU A 59 -7.68 6.92 -4.89
CA LEU A 59 -6.39 6.23 -5.03
C LEU A 59 -5.85 5.79 -3.66
N VAL A 60 -5.95 6.64 -2.64
CA VAL A 60 -5.52 6.31 -1.25
C VAL A 60 -6.39 5.21 -0.62
N GLN A 61 -7.64 5.03 -1.06
CA GLN A 61 -8.46 3.91 -0.59
C GLN A 61 -7.92 2.54 -0.99
N VAL A 62 -7.07 2.45 -2.03
CA VAL A 62 -6.47 1.19 -2.47
C VAL A 62 -5.59 0.57 -1.37
N PRO A 63 -4.52 1.23 -0.88
CA PRO A 63 -3.71 0.68 0.21
C PRO A 63 -4.53 0.50 1.50
N ILE A 64 -5.46 1.41 1.83
CA ILE A 64 -6.34 1.27 3.01
C ILE A 64 -7.16 -0.02 2.93
N ALA A 65 -7.84 -0.25 1.81
CA ALA A 65 -8.64 -1.46 1.62
C ALA A 65 -7.77 -2.73 1.66
N MET A 66 -6.55 -2.66 1.12
CA MET A 66 -5.62 -3.79 1.10
C MET A 66 -5.14 -4.21 2.48
N VAL A 67 -5.11 -3.32 3.48
CA VAL A 67 -4.84 -3.71 4.88
C VAL A 67 -5.87 -4.74 5.34
N LEU A 68 -7.15 -4.55 5.03
CA LEU A 68 -8.23 -5.47 5.40
C LEU A 68 -8.31 -6.67 4.45
N PHE A 69 -8.25 -6.42 3.15
CA PHE A 69 -8.40 -7.44 2.12
C PHE A 69 -7.29 -8.50 2.18
N SER A 70 -6.07 -8.13 2.57
CA SER A 70 -4.98 -9.09 2.76
C SER A 70 -5.31 -10.14 3.83
N LEU A 71 -6.15 -9.82 4.82
CA LEU A 71 -6.59 -10.74 5.86
C LEU A 71 -7.81 -11.57 5.44
N LEU A 72 -8.73 -10.93 4.71
CA LEU A 72 -10.04 -11.50 4.39
C LEU A 72 -10.04 -12.38 3.13
N LEU A 73 -9.26 -12.02 2.10
CA LEU A 73 -9.31 -12.73 0.82
C LEU A 73 -8.53 -14.04 0.87
N THR A 74 -9.08 -15.06 0.21
CA THR A 74 -8.37 -16.31 -0.06
C THR A 74 -7.31 -16.07 -1.11
N ARG A 75 -6.24 -16.87 -1.11
CA ARG A 75 -5.11 -16.75 -2.05
C ARG A 75 -5.54 -16.62 -3.53
N ARG A 76 -6.57 -17.36 -3.96
CA ARG A 76 -7.06 -17.37 -5.35
C ARG A 76 -7.54 -15.99 -5.82
N ILE A 77 -8.14 -15.20 -4.93
CA ILE A 77 -8.64 -13.85 -5.23
C ILE A 77 -7.63 -12.80 -4.75
N GLY A 78 -7.05 -13.00 -3.57
CA GLY A 78 -6.12 -12.08 -2.93
C GLY A 78 -4.87 -11.82 -3.77
N ARG A 79 -4.34 -12.83 -4.46
CA ARG A 79 -3.15 -12.67 -5.30
C ARG A 79 -3.38 -11.70 -6.47
N PRO A 80 -4.32 -11.91 -7.41
CA PRO A 80 -4.54 -10.96 -8.50
C PRO A 80 -4.97 -9.58 -8.01
N VAL A 81 -5.77 -9.49 -6.94
CA VAL A 81 -6.16 -8.20 -6.33
C VAL A 81 -4.94 -7.45 -5.79
N THR A 82 -4.00 -8.15 -5.13
CA THR A 82 -2.76 -7.55 -4.63
C THR A 82 -1.88 -7.01 -5.77
N PHE A 83 -1.76 -7.75 -6.88
CA PHE A 83 -1.02 -7.28 -8.06
C PHE A 83 -1.64 -6.01 -8.65
N LEU A 84 -2.97 -5.99 -8.83
CA LEU A 84 -3.67 -4.81 -9.34
C LEU A 84 -3.51 -3.61 -8.40
N ALA A 85 -3.68 -3.82 -7.09
CA ALA A 85 -3.52 -2.77 -6.09
C ALA A 85 -2.09 -2.21 -6.07
N ALA A 86 -1.07 -3.06 -6.18
CA ALA A 86 0.33 -2.64 -6.24
C ALA A 86 0.61 -1.80 -7.50
N ILE A 87 0.05 -2.16 -8.66
CA ILE A 87 0.18 -1.36 -9.89
C ILE A 87 -0.45 0.03 -9.71
N VAL A 88 -1.68 0.09 -9.21
CA VAL A 88 -2.38 1.36 -8.99
C VAL A 88 -1.63 2.24 -7.99
N THR A 89 -1.17 1.66 -6.87
CA THR A 89 -0.41 2.38 -5.84
C THR A 89 0.92 2.88 -6.40
N THR A 90 1.65 2.06 -7.16
CA THR A 90 2.91 2.47 -7.80
C THR A 90 2.68 3.62 -8.78
N GLY A 91 1.64 3.55 -9.61
CA GLY A 91 1.28 4.62 -10.53
C GLY A 91 0.94 5.93 -9.81
N THR A 92 0.31 5.83 -8.63
CA THR A 92 0.02 6.99 -7.78
C THR A 92 1.28 7.59 -7.18
N LEU A 93 2.21 6.77 -6.67
CA LEU A 93 3.46 7.26 -6.10
C LEU A 93 4.38 7.92 -7.16
N LEU A 94 4.32 7.44 -8.40
CA LEU A 94 5.13 7.95 -9.50
C LEU A 94 4.42 9.03 -10.33
N SER A 95 3.23 9.48 -9.94
CA SER A 95 2.49 10.52 -10.68
C SER A 95 3.12 11.91 -10.54
N SER A 96 4.03 12.09 -9.59
CA SER A 96 4.76 13.34 -9.38
C SER A 96 6.20 13.04 -9.02
N ALA A 97 7.11 13.85 -9.56
CA ALA A 97 8.53 13.72 -9.24
C ALA A 97 8.80 14.16 -7.79
N PRO A 98 9.71 13.49 -7.06
CA PRO A 98 10.18 13.98 -5.77
C PRO A 98 10.73 15.39 -5.90
N THR A 99 10.38 16.26 -4.95
CA THR A 99 10.83 17.66 -4.96
C THR A 99 12.04 17.89 -4.07
N ASP A 100 12.23 17.03 -3.07
CA ASP A 100 13.33 17.12 -2.12
C ASP A 100 13.85 15.72 -1.69
N MET A 101 14.79 15.73 -0.74
CA MET A 101 15.40 14.52 -0.20
C MET A 101 14.44 13.69 0.68
N ASP A 102 13.48 14.34 1.33
CA ASP A 102 12.48 13.67 2.19
C ASP A 102 11.50 12.88 1.32
N ASP A 103 11.00 13.49 0.24
CA ASP A 103 10.18 12.84 -0.78
C ASP A 103 10.89 11.63 -1.38
N THR A 104 12.15 11.82 -1.75
CA THR A 104 12.96 10.77 -2.37
C THR A 104 13.15 9.59 -1.42
N PHE A 105 13.42 9.88 -0.14
CA PHE A 105 13.61 8.85 0.88
C PHE A 105 12.34 8.00 1.07
N HIS A 106 11.19 8.64 1.28
CA HIS A 106 9.92 7.93 1.47
C HIS A 106 9.53 7.14 0.22
N LEU A 107 9.70 7.72 -0.98
CA LEU A 107 9.41 7.01 -2.24
C LEU A 107 10.25 5.74 -2.38
N VAL A 108 11.55 5.78 -2.06
CA VAL A 108 12.40 4.58 -2.13
C VAL A 108 11.92 3.50 -1.15
N ILE A 109 11.58 3.88 0.09
CA ILE A 109 11.07 2.94 1.10
C ILE A 109 9.73 2.32 0.65
N GLU A 110 8.82 3.11 0.11
CA GLU A 110 7.52 2.67 -0.39
C GLU A 110 7.68 1.70 -1.58
N ILE A 111 8.58 1.99 -2.52
CA ILE A 111 8.87 1.09 -3.65
C ILE A 111 9.46 -0.23 -3.17
N VAL A 112 10.39 -0.21 -2.20
CA VAL A 112 10.94 -1.43 -1.60
C VAL A 112 9.83 -2.26 -0.92
N ALA A 113 8.92 -1.60 -0.20
CA ALA A 113 7.78 -2.28 0.43
C ALA A 113 6.82 -2.87 -0.61
N LEU A 114 6.56 -2.17 -1.72
CA LEU A 114 5.75 -2.68 -2.84
C LEU A 114 6.38 -3.91 -3.50
N ILE A 115 7.70 -3.90 -3.69
CA ILE A 115 8.44 -5.08 -4.19
C ILE A 115 8.28 -6.25 -3.20
N ALA A 116 8.37 -6.00 -1.90
CA ALA A 116 8.15 -7.02 -0.88
C ALA A 116 6.71 -7.57 -0.89
N ILE A 117 5.70 -6.72 -1.13
CA ILE A 117 4.30 -7.13 -1.30
C ILE A 117 4.15 -8.05 -2.50
N LEU A 118 4.68 -7.66 -3.66
CA LEU A 118 4.62 -8.44 -4.89
C LEU A 118 5.33 -9.79 -4.72
N TRP A 119 6.49 -9.79 -4.09
CA TRP A 119 7.23 -11.02 -3.77
C TRP A 119 6.45 -11.94 -2.83
N THR A 120 5.85 -11.38 -1.77
CA THR A 120 5.04 -12.13 -0.80
C THR A 120 3.80 -12.73 -1.47
N ALA A 121 3.09 -11.95 -2.29
CA ALA A 121 1.94 -12.42 -3.04
C ALA A 121 2.31 -13.50 -4.07
N TRP A 122 3.48 -13.40 -4.69
CA TRP A 122 3.99 -14.38 -5.65
C TRP A 122 4.36 -15.71 -5.00
N THR A 123 5.03 -15.64 -3.83
CA THR A 123 5.54 -16.80 -3.09
C THR A 123 4.52 -17.45 -2.16
N TRP A 124 3.30 -16.92 -2.08
CA TRP A 124 2.21 -17.49 -1.28
C TRP A 124 2.00 -18.97 -1.66
N PRO A 125 2.13 -19.93 -0.73
CA PRO A 125 1.96 -21.36 -1.01
C PRO A 125 0.52 -21.73 -1.38
N GLU A 126 0.36 -22.69 -2.30
CA GLU A 126 -0.93 -23.21 -2.81
C GLU A 126 -1.70 -24.05 -1.77
N ASN A 127 -0.96 -24.64 -0.84
CA ASN A 127 -1.42 -25.74 -0.03
C ASN A 127 -1.83 -25.27 1.36
N GLU A 128 -3.00 -24.63 1.44
CA GLU A 128 -3.72 -24.47 2.72
C GLU A 128 -5.13 -25.06 2.61
N HIS A 129 -5.21 -26.20 1.92
CA HIS A 129 -6.36 -27.10 1.96
C HIS A 129 -5.98 -28.36 2.74
N THR A 130 -6.82 -28.68 3.72
CA THR A 130 -6.95 -29.95 4.45
C THR A 130 -5.77 -30.35 5.36
N ALA A 131 -5.82 -29.92 6.63
CA ALA A 131 -5.55 -30.89 7.67
C ALA A 131 -6.67 -31.95 7.59
N PRO A 132 -6.37 -33.25 7.42
CA PRO A 132 -7.39 -34.26 7.58
C PRO A 132 -7.92 -34.14 9.01
N GLN A 133 -9.24 -33.96 9.15
CA GLN A 133 -9.94 -34.44 10.34
C GLN A 133 -9.63 -35.93 10.39
N SER A 134 -8.65 -36.31 11.21
CA SER A 134 -8.47 -37.70 11.58
C SER A 134 -9.72 -38.07 12.36
N ASP A 135 -10.52 -38.93 11.75
CA ASP A 135 -11.54 -39.74 12.38
C ASP A 135 -11.08 -40.16 13.79
N ALA A 136 -11.75 -39.60 14.79
CA ALA A 136 -11.82 -40.19 16.11
C ALA A 136 -13.29 -40.26 16.53
N SER A 137 -14.12 -40.79 15.62
CA SER A 137 -15.33 -41.49 16.02
C SER A 137 -14.99 -42.96 16.27
N SER A 138 -14.97 -43.29 17.57
CA SER A 138 -15.51 -44.53 18.15
C SER A 138 -14.60 -45.77 18.17
N PRO A 139 -14.81 -46.72 19.11
CA PRO A 139 -16.10 -47.12 19.73
C PRO A 139 -16.59 -46.24 20.87
#